data_AF-A0A507CKG4-F1
#
_entry.id   AF-A0A507CKG4-F1
#
_cell.length_a   1.000
_cell.length_b   1.000
_cell.length_c   1.000
_cell.angle_alpha   90.00
_cell.angle_beta   90.00
_cell.angle_gamma   90.00
#
_symmetry.space_group_name_H-M   'P 1'
#
loop_
_entity.id
_entity.type
_entity.pdbx_description
1 polymer ?
#
loop_
_entity_poly.entity_id
_entity_poly.type
_entity_poly.pdbx_seq_one_letter_code
_entity_poly.pdbx_strand_id
1 'polypeptide(L)'
;MTAIPAPMPATSTPTVALQEKPKASFDWQKSLNRALGGGIAGASAMVVQVLTLMPMRTVMNYQYRNGGTTVGSVKLLYQNGVAHGGSAFSGVRRYYRGLAPALIQGPLSRFGDTAANQGALALLDSSSLTQDLPIPVKTLGASFFAAGFRIFLTPVDTVKTILQTNGAQGMPVLRARLAAHGLPTLWYGAVATAAATFVGHYPWYTVYNYLHASLPKYDTMGKKLMRNAAIGFTASVVSDSISNSLRVIKTYRQTHHDKVPYVRAVREVVAKDGVAGLFGRGLKTRIITNGLQGLMFSVLWRLFEDELMPRR
;
A
#
# COMPACT_ATOMS: atom_id res chain seq x y z
N MET A 1 3.73 75.33 -44.09
CA MET A 1 3.53 73.92 -44.48
C MET A 1 4.67 73.10 -43.87
N THR A 2 4.29 72.27 -42.89
CA THR A 2 4.93 71.00 -42.44
C THR A 2 6.46 70.92 -42.35
N ALA A 3 7.00 71.19 -41.16
CA ALA A 3 8.31 70.68 -40.75
C ALA A 3 8.17 69.21 -40.32
N ILE A 4 8.98 68.33 -40.91
CA ILE A 4 9.04 66.89 -40.65
C ILE A 4 9.74 66.65 -39.29
N PRO A 5 9.17 65.88 -38.35
CA PRO A 5 9.88 65.51 -37.13
C PRO A 5 10.93 64.43 -37.42
N ALA A 6 12.09 64.57 -36.79
CA ALA A 6 13.21 63.63 -36.86
C ALA A 6 12.84 62.22 -36.33
N PRO A 7 13.47 61.15 -36.84
CA PRO A 7 13.19 59.79 -36.37
C PRO A 7 13.67 59.60 -34.92
N MET A 8 12.80 59.02 -34.08
CA MET A 8 13.16 58.63 -32.72
C MET A 8 14.23 57.52 -32.75
N PRO A 9 15.18 57.50 -31.80
CA PRO A 9 16.13 56.41 -31.67
C PRO A 9 15.39 55.13 -31.27
N ALA A 10 15.69 54.04 -31.98
CA ALA A 10 15.17 52.72 -31.65
C ALA A 10 15.64 52.34 -30.23
N THR A 11 14.70 52.28 -29.28
CA THR A 11 14.93 51.68 -27.97
C THR A 11 15.28 50.21 -28.17
N SER A 12 16.54 49.86 -27.93
CA SER A 12 16.99 48.48 -27.85
C SER A 12 16.24 47.77 -26.72
N THR A 13 15.37 46.85 -27.08
CA THR A 13 14.74 45.91 -26.16
C THR A 13 15.86 45.18 -25.41
N PRO A 14 15.89 45.14 -24.07
CA PRO A 14 16.86 44.33 -23.37
C PRO A 14 16.52 42.86 -23.66
N THR A 15 17.39 42.20 -24.42
CA THR A 15 17.37 40.76 -24.60
C THR A 15 17.55 40.13 -23.22
N VAL A 16 16.45 39.71 -22.59
CA VAL A 16 16.49 38.87 -21.40
C VAL A 16 17.14 37.57 -21.87
N ALA A 17 18.44 37.42 -21.59
CA ALA A 17 19.12 36.15 -21.75
C ALA A 17 18.36 35.14 -20.90
N LEU A 18 17.61 34.25 -21.56
CA LEU A 18 17.06 33.07 -20.91
C LEU A 18 18.26 32.30 -20.36
N GLN A 19 18.49 32.43 -19.05
CA GLN A 19 19.38 31.51 -18.34
C GLN A 19 18.83 30.11 -18.63
N GLU A 20 19.52 29.35 -19.47
CA GLU A 20 19.25 27.92 -19.59
C GLU A 20 19.44 27.32 -18.20
N LYS A 21 18.32 26.93 -17.56
CA LYS A 21 18.38 26.10 -16.35
C LYS A 21 19.33 24.93 -16.67
N PRO A 22 20.31 24.62 -15.82
CA PRO A 22 21.26 23.54 -16.10
C PRO A 22 20.47 22.29 -16.50
N LYS A 23 20.82 21.66 -17.62
CA LYS A 23 20.25 20.35 -18.00
C LYS A 23 20.49 19.42 -16.80
N ALA A 24 19.42 19.08 -16.08
CA ALA A 24 19.47 18.10 -15.02
C ALA A 24 19.97 16.80 -15.65
N SER A 25 21.25 16.48 -15.47
CA SER A 25 21.79 15.21 -15.91
C SER A 25 21.15 14.14 -15.04
N PHE A 26 20.45 13.20 -15.68
CA PHE A 26 19.79 12.16 -14.91
C PHE A 26 20.82 11.24 -14.27
N ASP A 27 20.99 11.39 -12.96
CA ASP A 27 21.84 10.52 -12.16
C ASP A 27 21.10 9.21 -11.87
N TRP A 28 21.20 8.29 -12.84
CA TRP A 28 20.64 6.94 -12.76
C TRP A 28 21.12 6.19 -11.52
N GLN A 29 22.39 6.35 -11.16
CA GLN A 29 23.00 5.56 -10.10
C GLN A 29 22.51 6.00 -8.72
N LYS A 30 22.42 7.30 -8.47
CA LYS A 30 21.85 7.85 -7.23
C LYS A 30 20.36 7.54 -7.10
N SER A 31 19.61 7.65 -8.20
CA SER A 31 18.17 7.35 -8.24
C SER A 31 17.89 5.88 -7.94
N LEU A 32 18.67 4.98 -8.57
CA LEU A 32 18.60 3.54 -8.32
C LEU A 32 19.00 3.20 -6.88
N ASN A 33 20.09 3.75 -6.37
CA ASN A 33 20.54 3.52 -4.99
C ASN A 33 19.50 3.98 -3.96
N ARG A 34 18.82 5.10 -4.19
CA ARG A 34 17.71 5.57 -3.34
C ARG A 34 16.51 4.65 -3.40
N ALA A 35 16.11 4.22 -4.60
CA ALA A 35 14.99 3.30 -4.78
C ALA A 35 15.26 1.93 -4.13
N LEU A 36 16.46 1.38 -4.32
CA LEU A 36 16.89 0.12 -3.72
C LEU A 36 17.03 0.21 -2.21
N GLY A 37 17.72 1.24 -1.69
CA GLY A 37 17.92 1.43 -0.25
C GLY A 37 16.60 1.62 0.50
N GLY A 38 15.71 2.47 -0.01
CA GLY A 38 14.37 2.64 0.54
C GLY A 38 13.54 1.36 0.45
N GLY A 39 13.64 0.64 -0.67
CA GLY A 39 12.97 -0.65 -0.87
C GLY A 39 13.40 -1.70 0.14
N ILE A 40 14.70 -1.88 0.38
CA ILE A 40 15.25 -2.86 1.33
C ILE A 40 14.80 -2.53 2.76
N ALA A 41 14.92 -1.27 3.18
CA ALA A 41 14.46 -0.85 4.50
C ALA A 41 12.95 -1.12 4.69
N GLY A 42 12.15 -0.83 3.66
CA GLY A 42 10.71 -1.13 3.66
C GLY A 42 10.41 -2.63 3.73
N ALA A 43 11.18 -3.46 3.01
CA ALA A 43 11.05 -4.91 3.03
C ALA A 43 11.34 -5.50 4.41
N SER A 44 12.44 -5.09 5.04
CA SER A 44 12.84 -5.55 6.38
C SER A 44 11.79 -5.22 7.44
N ALA A 45 11.28 -3.98 7.43
CA ALA A 45 10.19 -3.58 8.33
C ALA A 45 8.92 -4.43 8.13
N MET A 46 8.65 -4.84 6.89
CA MET A 46 7.49 -5.66 6.57
C MET A 46 7.64 -7.11 7.05
N VAL A 47 8.85 -7.66 7.17
CA VAL A 47 9.07 -9.00 7.77
C VAL A 47 8.58 -9.01 9.22
N VAL A 48 9.04 -8.04 10.01
CA VAL A 48 8.62 -7.91 11.42
C VAL A 48 7.11 -7.74 11.50
N GLN A 49 6.53 -6.90 10.64
CA GLN A 49 5.09 -6.70 10.58
C GLN A 49 4.32 -7.99 10.25
N VAL A 50 4.81 -8.82 9.33
CA VAL A 50 4.17 -10.10 9.03
C VAL A 50 4.21 -11.00 10.26
N LEU A 51 5.33 -11.10 10.95
CA LEU A 51 5.45 -11.97 12.13
C LEU A 51 4.55 -11.53 13.29
N THR A 52 4.45 -10.22 13.53
CA THR A 52 3.73 -9.67 14.70
C THR A 52 2.25 -9.39 14.44
N LEU A 53 1.89 -8.90 13.25
CA LEU A 53 0.54 -8.41 12.95
C LEU A 53 -0.25 -9.29 11.98
N MET A 54 0.31 -10.42 11.54
CA MET A 54 -0.44 -11.37 10.71
C MET A 54 -1.77 -11.82 11.32
N PRO A 55 -1.93 -12.03 12.65
CA PRO A 55 -3.23 -12.38 13.20
C PRO A 55 -4.34 -11.40 12.84
N MET A 56 -4.06 -10.10 12.95
CA MET A 56 -5.01 -9.04 12.58
C MET A 56 -5.25 -9.00 11.07
N ARG A 57 -4.22 -9.26 10.25
CA ARG A 57 -4.37 -9.35 8.79
C ARG A 57 -5.23 -10.54 8.37
N THR A 58 -5.12 -11.68 9.06
CA THR A 58 -5.94 -12.87 8.82
C THR A 58 -7.40 -12.61 9.17
N VAL A 59 -7.67 -11.98 10.31
CA VAL A 59 -9.02 -11.53 10.71
C VAL A 59 -9.61 -10.57 9.67
N MET A 60 -8.82 -9.57 9.26
CA MET A 60 -9.23 -8.58 8.26
C MET A 60 -9.58 -9.24 6.91
N ASN A 61 -8.73 -10.14 6.39
CA ASN A 61 -9.00 -10.84 5.13
C ASN A 61 -10.23 -11.76 5.23
N TYR A 62 -10.42 -12.43 6.37
CA TYR A 62 -11.65 -13.18 6.62
C TYR A 62 -12.89 -12.28 6.53
N GLN A 63 -12.85 -11.10 7.16
CA GLN A 63 -13.95 -10.13 7.13
C GLN A 63 -14.23 -9.57 5.73
N TYR A 64 -13.20 -9.35 4.90
CA TYR A 64 -13.41 -8.94 3.52
C TYR A 64 -14.23 -9.96 2.73
N ARG A 65 -13.94 -11.26 2.90
CA ARG A 65 -14.69 -12.33 2.24
C ARG A 65 -16.09 -12.52 2.84
N ASN A 66 -16.17 -12.63 4.16
CA ASN A 66 -17.37 -13.17 4.83
C ASN A 66 -18.24 -12.12 5.53
N GLY A 67 -17.74 -10.91 5.74
CA GLY A 67 -18.35 -9.93 6.64
C GLY A 67 -18.04 -10.20 8.11
N GLY A 68 -18.81 -9.57 9.00
CA GLY A 68 -18.73 -9.76 10.45
C GLY A 68 -17.84 -8.75 11.20
N THR A 69 -17.91 -8.81 12.53
CA THR A 69 -17.23 -7.88 13.45
C THR A 69 -15.82 -8.37 13.81
N THR A 70 -14.93 -7.46 14.23
CA THR A 70 -13.54 -7.82 14.57
C THR A 70 -13.49 -8.87 15.67
N VAL A 71 -14.21 -8.66 16.77
CA VAL A 71 -14.25 -9.58 17.91
C VAL A 71 -14.90 -10.91 17.53
N GLY A 72 -16.00 -10.88 16.76
CA GLY A 72 -16.66 -12.08 16.28
C GLY A 72 -15.75 -12.92 15.39
N SER A 73 -15.06 -12.28 14.43
CA SER A 73 -14.11 -12.96 13.54
C SER A 73 -12.88 -13.50 14.27
N VAL A 74 -12.36 -12.80 15.28
CA VAL A 74 -11.29 -13.32 16.16
C VAL A 74 -11.75 -14.61 16.83
N LYS A 75 -12.88 -14.59 17.56
CA LYS A 75 -13.41 -15.77 18.26
C LYS A 75 -13.67 -16.94 17.31
N LEU A 76 -14.33 -16.67 16.18
CA LEU A 76 -14.67 -17.68 15.18
C LEU A 76 -13.43 -18.32 14.57
N LEU A 77 -12.41 -17.53 14.22
CA LEU A 77 -11.17 -18.07 13.68
C LEU A 77 -10.43 -18.92 14.70
N TYR A 78 -10.35 -18.48 15.96
CA TYR A 78 -9.76 -19.29 17.03
C TYR A 78 -10.48 -20.64 17.17
N GLN A 79 -11.80 -20.61 17.30
CA GLN A 79 -12.64 -21.82 17.42
C GLN A 79 -12.47 -22.76 16.22
N ASN A 80 -12.47 -22.23 14.99
CA ASN A 80 -12.20 -23.02 13.79
C ASN A 80 -10.82 -23.69 13.81
N GLY A 81 -9.81 -23.01 14.37
CA GLY A 81 -8.48 -23.58 14.55
C GLY A 81 -8.49 -24.73 15.55
N VAL A 82 -9.08 -24.52 16.73
CA VAL A 82 -9.21 -25.52 17.80
C VAL A 82 -9.98 -26.74 17.31
N ALA A 83 -11.12 -26.55 16.64
CA ALA A 83 -11.94 -27.64 16.11
C ALA A 83 -11.19 -28.49 15.09
N HIS A 84 -10.31 -27.89 14.29
CA HIS A 84 -9.54 -28.60 13.28
C HIS A 84 -8.28 -29.31 13.83
N GLY A 85 -7.60 -28.73 14.82
CA GLY A 85 -6.32 -29.25 15.33
C GLY A 85 -6.33 -29.73 16.78
N GLY A 86 -7.51 -29.78 17.42
CA GLY A 86 -7.73 -30.37 18.74
C GLY A 86 -7.09 -29.66 19.94
N SER A 87 -6.51 -28.47 19.77
CA SER A 87 -5.76 -27.80 20.84
C SER A 87 -5.85 -26.27 20.80
N ALA A 88 -5.64 -25.61 21.95
CA ALA A 88 -5.53 -24.15 22.02
C ALA A 88 -4.45 -23.60 21.07
N PHE A 89 -3.32 -24.31 20.97
CA PHE A 89 -2.23 -23.96 20.05
C PHE A 89 -2.68 -24.00 18.58
N SER A 90 -3.53 -24.96 18.18
CA SER A 90 -4.11 -24.99 16.83
C SER A 90 -5.05 -23.81 16.55
N GLY A 91 -5.73 -23.30 17.59
CA GLY A 91 -6.45 -22.03 17.56
C GLY A 91 -5.55 -20.84 17.23
N VAL A 92 -4.40 -20.72 17.90
CA VAL A 92 -3.41 -19.66 17.62
C VAL A 92 -2.81 -19.82 16.22
N ARG A 93 -2.45 -21.04 15.81
CA ARG A 93 -1.92 -21.32 14.48
C ARG A 93 -2.88 -20.95 13.36
N ARG A 94 -4.19 -20.91 13.60
CA ARG A 94 -5.19 -20.50 12.59
C ARG A 94 -4.96 -19.07 12.12
N TYR A 95 -4.48 -18.19 12.99
CA TYR A 95 -4.14 -16.80 12.66
C TYR A 95 -2.93 -16.68 11.73
N TYR A 96 -2.05 -17.69 11.72
CA TYR A 96 -0.82 -17.74 10.93
C TYR A 96 -0.92 -18.61 9.66
N ARG A 97 -2.13 -19.04 9.27
CA ARG A 97 -2.33 -19.75 8.00
C ARG A 97 -1.95 -18.83 6.84
N GLY A 98 -1.01 -19.26 6.01
CA GLY A 98 -0.45 -18.45 4.92
C GLY A 98 0.79 -17.63 5.30
N LEU A 99 1.50 -17.97 6.38
CA LEU A 99 2.68 -17.24 6.82
C LEU A 99 3.80 -17.25 5.77
N ALA A 100 4.13 -18.41 5.21
CA ALA A 100 5.16 -18.54 4.18
C ALA A 100 4.91 -17.63 2.96
N PRO A 101 3.73 -17.68 2.28
CA PRO A 101 3.47 -16.75 1.19
C PRO A 101 3.35 -15.29 1.67
N ALA A 102 2.97 -15.01 2.92
CA ALA A 102 2.98 -13.66 3.46
C ALA A 102 4.40 -13.09 3.62
N LEU A 103 5.36 -13.91 4.06
CA LEU A 103 6.77 -13.53 4.21
C LEU A 103 7.47 -13.29 2.87
N ILE A 104 6.93 -13.82 1.78
CA ILE A 104 7.39 -13.50 0.41
C ILE A 104 6.66 -12.25 -0.08
N GLN A 105 5.33 -12.29 -0.08
CA GLN A 105 4.51 -11.27 -0.72
C GLN A 105 4.63 -9.92 -0.03
N GLY A 106 4.61 -9.87 1.31
CA GLY A 106 4.64 -8.64 2.08
C GLY A 106 5.92 -7.83 1.82
N PRO A 107 7.11 -8.36 2.13
CA PRO A 107 8.37 -7.67 1.92
C PRO A 107 8.58 -7.22 0.47
N LEU A 108 8.33 -8.10 -0.51
CA LEU A 108 8.43 -7.72 -1.93
C LEU A 108 7.47 -6.58 -2.28
N SER A 109 6.23 -6.66 -1.81
CA SER A 109 5.26 -5.58 -1.99
C SER A 109 5.74 -4.26 -1.43
N ARG A 110 6.29 -4.25 -0.21
CA ARG A 110 6.73 -3.01 0.44
C ARG A 110 7.98 -2.44 -0.20
N PHE A 111 8.86 -3.32 -0.66
CA PHE A 111 9.96 -2.96 -1.54
C PHE A 111 9.44 -2.26 -2.80
N GLY A 112 8.55 -2.91 -3.54
CA GLY A 112 8.03 -2.39 -4.81
C GLY A 112 7.30 -1.06 -4.65
N ASP A 113 6.46 -0.90 -3.62
CA ASP A 113 5.76 0.37 -3.36
C ASP A 113 6.77 1.51 -3.07
N THR A 114 7.79 1.25 -2.24
CA THR A 114 8.81 2.27 -1.89
C THR A 114 9.74 2.58 -3.07
N ALA A 115 10.19 1.55 -3.79
CA ALA A 115 11.05 1.68 -4.96
C ALA A 115 10.33 2.39 -6.11
N ALA A 116 9.06 2.06 -6.37
CA ALA A 116 8.23 2.74 -7.37
C ALA A 116 8.06 4.21 -7.03
N ASN A 117 7.80 4.55 -5.75
CA ASN A 117 7.65 5.94 -5.35
C ASN A 117 8.95 6.74 -5.47
N GLN A 118 10.05 6.25 -4.91
CA GLN A 118 11.34 6.94 -4.98
C GLN A 118 11.88 7.00 -6.41
N GLY A 119 11.78 5.91 -7.16
CA GLY A 119 12.24 5.81 -8.54
C GLY A 119 11.45 6.70 -9.49
N ALA A 120 10.11 6.71 -9.39
CA ALA A 120 9.29 7.57 -10.24
C ALA A 120 9.51 9.05 -9.93
N LEU A 121 9.64 9.44 -8.66
CA LEU A 121 9.98 10.82 -8.31
C LEU A 121 11.34 11.22 -8.87
N ALA A 122 12.37 10.39 -8.68
CA ALA A 122 13.70 10.70 -9.19
C ALA A 122 13.75 10.79 -10.72
N LEU A 123 13.04 9.90 -11.43
CA LEU A 123 12.92 9.95 -12.89
C LEU A 123 12.21 11.23 -13.34
N LEU A 124 11.10 11.60 -12.70
CA LEU A 124 10.33 12.79 -13.07
C LEU A 124 11.03 14.10 -12.67
N ASP A 125 11.87 14.09 -11.62
CA ASP A 125 12.69 15.23 -11.24
C ASP A 125 13.88 15.44 -12.20
N SER A 126 14.29 14.39 -12.92
CA SER A 126 15.46 14.44 -13.81
C SER A 126 15.20 15.05 -15.19
N SER A 127 13.93 15.12 -15.60
CA SER A 127 13.56 15.70 -16.89
C SER A 127 13.18 17.16 -16.71
N SER A 128 13.76 18.04 -17.54
CA SER A 128 13.44 19.47 -17.55
C SER A 128 11.96 19.76 -17.80
N LEU A 129 11.24 18.83 -18.44
CA LEU A 129 9.81 18.91 -18.72
C LEU A 129 8.93 18.54 -17.51
N THR A 130 9.43 17.70 -16.59
CA THR A 130 8.62 17.14 -15.50
C THR A 130 9.09 17.56 -14.11
N GLN A 131 10.26 18.18 -13.99
CA GLN A 131 10.84 18.61 -12.71
C GLN A 131 9.95 19.58 -11.93
N ASP A 132 9.24 20.47 -12.63
CA ASP A 132 8.39 21.49 -12.02
C ASP A 132 6.93 21.00 -11.81
N LEU A 133 6.63 19.73 -12.14
CA LEU A 133 5.29 19.17 -11.91
C LEU A 133 4.97 19.05 -10.41
N PRO A 134 3.72 19.34 -10.00
CA PRO A 134 3.28 19.13 -8.62
C PRO A 134 3.47 17.67 -8.18
N ILE A 135 3.84 17.48 -6.92
CA ILE A 135 4.08 16.15 -6.31
C ILE A 135 2.91 15.17 -6.53
N PRO A 136 1.62 15.56 -6.45
CA PRO A 136 0.52 14.66 -6.75
C PRO A 136 0.59 14.09 -8.17
N VAL A 137 0.93 14.91 -9.17
CA VAL A 137 1.03 14.46 -10.57
C VAL A 137 2.15 13.41 -10.71
N LYS A 138 3.31 13.66 -10.09
CA LYS A 138 4.41 12.69 -10.08
C LYS A 138 4.05 11.38 -9.38
N THR A 139 3.24 11.48 -8.33
CA THR A 139 2.72 10.33 -7.56
C THR A 139 1.79 9.43 -8.40
N LEU A 140 1.13 9.96 -9.44
CA LEU A 140 0.33 9.14 -10.36
C LEU A 140 1.21 8.12 -11.09
N GLY A 141 2.37 8.55 -11.60
CA GLY A 141 3.35 7.67 -12.24
C GLY A 141 3.84 6.55 -11.31
N ALA A 142 4.22 6.91 -10.08
CA ALA A 142 4.58 5.95 -9.04
C ALA A 142 3.46 4.92 -8.77
N SER A 143 2.21 5.39 -8.74
CA SER A 143 1.04 4.56 -8.46
C SER A 143 0.78 3.54 -9.57
N PHE A 144 1.05 3.87 -10.84
CA PHE A 144 0.97 2.92 -11.96
C PHE A 144 2.03 1.82 -11.86
N PHE A 145 3.29 2.17 -11.57
CA PHE A 145 4.35 1.19 -11.37
C PHE A 145 4.05 0.26 -10.19
N ALA A 146 3.60 0.83 -9.06
CA ALA A 146 3.18 0.04 -7.91
C ALA A 146 2.02 -0.91 -8.26
N ALA A 147 0.99 -0.42 -8.98
CA ALA A 147 -0.14 -1.24 -9.42
C ALA A 147 0.29 -2.38 -10.36
N GLY A 148 1.18 -2.12 -11.32
CA GLY A 148 1.75 -3.14 -12.21
C GLY A 148 2.55 -4.19 -11.44
N PHE A 149 3.40 -3.76 -10.51
CA PHE A 149 4.17 -4.65 -9.65
C PHE A 149 3.28 -5.60 -8.83
N ARG A 150 2.07 -5.16 -8.44
CA ARG A 150 1.11 -6.02 -7.74
C ARG A 150 0.51 -7.13 -8.58
N ILE A 151 0.40 -6.95 -9.89
CA ILE A 151 -0.09 -8.00 -10.78
C ILE A 151 0.89 -9.18 -10.74
N PHE A 152 2.20 -8.92 -10.76
CA PHE A 152 3.23 -9.94 -10.64
C PHE A 152 3.21 -10.68 -9.29
N LEU A 153 2.92 -9.97 -8.19
CA LEU A 153 2.81 -10.58 -6.86
C LEU A 153 1.45 -11.25 -6.59
N THR A 154 0.48 -11.13 -7.49
CA THR A 154 -0.89 -11.62 -7.26
C THR A 154 -0.94 -13.14 -7.02
N PRO A 155 -0.15 -14.01 -7.67
CA PRO A 155 -0.16 -15.44 -7.36
C PRO A 155 0.15 -15.76 -5.90
N VAL A 156 1.21 -15.14 -5.36
CA VAL A 156 1.59 -15.33 -3.95
C VAL A 156 0.54 -14.71 -3.03
N ASP A 157 -0.04 -13.56 -3.40
CA ASP A 157 -1.16 -12.94 -2.68
C ASP A 157 -2.40 -13.85 -2.66
N THR A 158 -2.71 -14.54 -3.76
CA THR A 158 -3.85 -15.47 -3.84
C THR A 158 -3.66 -16.66 -2.90
N VAL A 159 -2.48 -17.28 -2.89
CA VAL A 159 -2.15 -18.38 -1.96
C VAL A 159 -2.26 -17.92 -0.51
N LYS A 160 -1.67 -16.77 -0.17
CA LYS A 160 -1.77 -16.18 1.18
C LYS A 160 -3.23 -15.92 1.55
N THR A 161 -3.96 -15.22 0.70
CA THR A 161 -5.31 -14.73 1.00
C THR A 161 -6.28 -15.89 1.16
N ILE A 162 -6.21 -16.93 0.30
CA ILE A 162 -7.10 -18.09 0.43
C ILE A 162 -6.83 -18.91 1.69
N LEU A 163 -5.57 -19.03 2.10
CA LEU A 163 -5.20 -19.68 3.37
C LEU A 163 -5.69 -18.88 4.58
N GLN A 164 -5.58 -17.55 4.53
CA GLN A 164 -6.04 -16.69 5.62
C GLN A 164 -7.57 -16.69 5.75
N THR A 165 -8.33 -16.71 4.65
CA THR A 165 -9.80 -16.73 4.70
C THR A 165 -10.37 -18.12 4.98
N ASN A 166 -9.93 -19.14 4.25
CA ASN A 166 -10.58 -20.46 4.25
C ASN A 166 -9.89 -21.46 5.21
N GLY A 167 -8.75 -21.07 5.81
CA GLY A 167 -8.06 -21.90 6.78
C GLY A 167 -7.60 -23.24 6.20
N ALA A 168 -8.00 -24.34 6.84
CA ALA A 168 -7.66 -25.70 6.39
C ALA A 168 -8.17 -26.01 4.97
N GLN A 169 -9.31 -25.44 4.59
CA GLN A 169 -9.89 -25.62 3.25
C GLN A 169 -9.24 -24.74 2.18
N GLY A 170 -8.28 -23.87 2.52
CA GLY A 170 -7.65 -22.96 1.55
C GLY A 170 -6.93 -23.67 0.40
N MET A 171 -6.07 -24.65 0.69
CA MET A 171 -5.36 -25.40 -0.34
C MET A 171 -6.26 -26.34 -1.15
N PRO A 172 -7.17 -27.12 -0.53
CA PRO A 172 -8.14 -27.92 -1.28
C PRO A 172 -8.93 -27.08 -2.30
N VAL A 173 -9.43 -25.92 -1.90
CA VAL A 173 -10.16 -25.01 -2.80
C VAL A 173 -9.29 -24.48 -3.92
N LEU A 174 -8.04 -24.08 -3.62
CA LEU A 174 -7.13 -23.60 -4.65
C LEU A 174 -6.78 -24.70 -5.66
N ARG A 175 -6.53 -25.93 -5.19
CA ARG A 175 -6.24 -27.09 -6.04
C ARG A 175 -7.42 -27.43 -6.95
N ALA A 176 -8.64 -27.44 -6.42
CA ALA A 176 -9.85 -27.66 -7.20
C ALA A 176 -10.00 -26.61 -8.32
N ARG A 177 -9.75 -25.33 -8.01
CA ARG A 177 -9.80 -24.27 -9.02
C ARG A 177 -8.68 -24.37 -10.05
N LEU A 178 -7.47 -24.73 -9.64
CA LEU A 178 -6.36 -24.98 -10.57
C LEU A 178 -6.67 -26.14 -11.52
N ALA A 179 -7.29 -27.21 -11.02
CA ALA A 179 -7.75 -28.32 -11.86
C ALA A 179 -8.85 -27.90 -12.84
N ALA A 180 -9.81 -27.09 -12.39
CA ALA A 180 -10.96 -26.67 -13.22
C ALA A 180 -10.65 -25.56 -14.23
N HIS A 181 -9.70 -24.67 -13.93
CA HIS A 181 -9.50 -23.43 -14.70
C HIS A 181 -8.03 -23.08 -15.00
N GLY A 182 -7.10 -23.95 -14.62
CA GLY A 182 -5.67 -23.79 -14.87
C GLY A 182 -5.00 -22.68 -14.05
N LEU A 183 -3.74 -22.42 -14.39
CA LEU A 183 -2.87 -21.42 -13.74
C LEU A 183 -3.43 -19.99 -13.67
N PRO A 184 -4.19 -19.47 -14.66
CA PRO A 184 -4.77 -18.12 -14.58
C PRO A 184 -5.63 -17.87 -13.34
N THR A 185 -6.13 -18.92 -12.70
CA THR A 185 -6.80 -18.89 -11.38
C THR A 185 -6.07 -18.04 -10.34
N LEU A 186 -4.73 -18.08 -10.35
CA LEU A 186 -3.89 -17.35 -9.41
C LEU A 186 -4.01 -15.83 -9.57
N TRP A 187 -4.54 -15.34 -10.70
CA TRP A 187 -4.76 -13.93 -11.01
C TRP A 187 -6.22 -13.48 -10.95
N TYR A 188 -7.17 -14.28 -10.44
CA TYR A 188 -8.61 -13.93 -10.46
C TYR A 188 -9.01 -12.70 -9.62
N GLY A 189 -8.06 -12.02 -8.96
CA GLY A 189 -8.25 -10.71 -8.35
C GLY A 189 -7.33 -9.61 -8.88
N ALA A 190 -6.44 -9.90 -9.83
CA ALA A 190 -5.29 -9.06 -10.18
C ALA A 190 -5.68 -7.62 -10.55
N VAL A 191 -6.72 -7.42 -11.37
CA VAL A 191 -7.17 -6.09 -11.78
C VAL A 191 -7.67 -5.28 -10.58
N ALA A 192 -8.49 -5.88 -9.71
CA ALA A 192 -8.95 -5.20 -8.50
C ALA A 192 -7.83 -5.03 -7.46
N THR A 193 -6.84 -5.91 -7.41
CA THR A 193 -5.61 -5.71 -6.62
C THR A 193 -4.84 -4.49 -7.12
N ALA A 194 -4.61 -4.39 -8.43
CA ALA A 194 -3.93 -3.27 -9.07
C ALA A 194 -4.70 -1.96 -8.84
N ALA A 195 -6.02 -1.97 -9.07
CA ALA A 195 -6.89 -0.82 -8.82
C ALA A 195 -6.89 -0.41 -7.35
N ALA A 196 -7.02 -1.35 -6.41
CA ALA A 196 -6.97 -1.08 -4.97
C ALA A 196 -5.64 -0.47 -4.54
N THR A 197 -4.54 -0.91 -5.17
CA THR A 197 -3.22 -0.33 -4.93
C THR A 197 -3.13 1.07 -5.52
N PHE A 198 -3.56 1.30 -6.75
CA PHE A 198 -3.54 2.62 -7.36
C PHE A 198 -4.36 3.65 -6.54
N VAL A 199 -5.63 3.36 -6.27
CA VAL A 199 -6.51 4.26 -5.51
C VAL A 199 -6.19 4.32 -4.02
N GLY A 200 -5.38 3.40 -3.51
CA GLY A 200 -4.84 3.50 -2.16
C GLY A 200 -3.55 4.32 -2.10
N HIS A 201 -2.62 4.06 -3.01
CA HIS A 201 -1.29 4.66 -3.05
C HIS A 201 -1.37 6.17 -3.28
N TYR A 202 -2.14 6.60 -4.29
CA TYR A 202 -2.23 8.01 -4.63
C TYR A 202 -2.79 8.89 -3.49
N PRO A 203 -3.94 8.59 -2.87
CA PRO A 203 -4.44 9.37 -1.74
C PRO A 203 -3.52 9.31 -0.52
N TRP A 204 -2.86 8.18 -0.26
CA TRP A 204 -1.94 8.05 0.87
C TRP A 204 -0.81 9.07 0.76
N TYR A 205 -0.10 9.08 -0.37
CA TYR A 205 1.03 9.99 -0.58
C TYR A 205 0.58 11.45 -0.70
N THR A 206 -0.59 11.69 -1.30
CA THR A 206 -1.15 13.05 -1.37
C THR A 206 -1.40 13.63 0.03
N VAL A 207 -2.10 12.89 0.90
CA VAL A 207 -2.37 13.31 2.28
C VAL A 207 -1.08 13.40 3.09
N TYR A 208 -0.18 12.41 2.94
CA TYR A 208 1.11 12.41 3.63
C TYR A 208 1.92 13.66 3.30
N ASN A 209 2.10 13.96 2.01
CA ASN A 209 2.89 15.10 1.55
C ASN A 209 2.24 16.44 1.94
N TYR A 210 0.92 16.55 1.81
CA TYR A 210 0.17 17.74 2.23
C TYR A 210 0.36 18.03 3.72
N LEU A 211 0.04 17.07 4.59
CA LEU A 211 0.19 17.24 6.04
C LEU A 211 1.66 17.44 6.45
N HIS A 212 2.59 16.79 5.75
CA HIS A 212 4.02 16.98 5.98
C HIS A 212 4.50 18.38 5.60
N ALA A 213 3.89 19.04 4.61
CA ALA A 213 4.20 20.42 4.26
C ALA A 213 3.51 21.43 5.20
N SER A 214 2.26 21.16 5.60
CA SER A 214 1.43 22.11 6.36
C SER A 214 1.66 22.09 7.86
N LEU A 215 2.02 20.95 8.46
CA LEU A 215 2.20 20.86 9.91
C LEU A 215 3.57 21.38 10.35
N PRO A 216 3.67 22.09 11.49
CA PRO A 216 4.92 22.62 12.00
C PRO A 216 5.95 21.50 12.23
N LYS A 217 7.21 21.82 11.98
CA LYS A 217 8.34 20.94 12.28
C LYS A 217 8.74 21.17 13.74
N TYR A 218 9.13 20.09 14.40
CA TYR A 218 9.61 20.13 15.79
C TYR A 218 11.03 19.62 15.83
N ASP A 219 11.83 20.10 16.77
CA ASP A 219 13.22 19.66 16.92
C ASP A 219 13.38 18.47 17.86
N THR A 220 12.49 18.36 18.85
CA THR A 220 12.53 17.26 19.82
C THR A 220 12.08 15.94 19.19
N MET A 221 12.86 14.88 19.42
CA MET A 221 12.64 13.56 18.81
C MET A 221 11.21 13.04 19.07
N GLY A 222 10.71 13.14 20.31
CA GLY A 222 9.36 12.69 20.64
C GLY A 222 8.28 13.39 19.83
N LYS A 223 8.38 14.72 19.64
CA LYS A 223 7.43 15.48 18.83
C LYS A 223 7.57 15.17 17.33
N LYS A 224 8.80 14.95 16.83
CA LYS A 224 9.05 14.49 15.44
C LYS A 224 8.37 13.14 15.17
N LEU A 225 8.57 12.17 16.06
CA LEU A 225 7.98 10.84 15.93
C LEU A 225 6.45 10.89 16.00
N MET A 226 5.89 11.60 16.97
CA MET A 226 4.44 11.76 17.12
C MET A 226 3.82 12.44 15.89
N ARG A 227 4.45 13.50 15.37
CA ARG A 227 4.04 14.15 14.13
C ARG A 227 4.03 13.18 12.96
N ASN A 228 5.12 12.45 12.74
CA ASN A 228 5.23 11.50 11.63
C ASN A 228 4.22 10.34 11.75
N ALA A 229 3.98 9.85 12.97
CA ALA A 229 2.98 8.84 13.26
C ALA A 229 1.56 9.35 12.96
N ALA A 230 1.22 10.57 13.39
CA ALA A 230 -0.09 11.18 13.12
C ALA A 230 -0.33 11.41 11.62
N ILE A 231 0.67 11.91 10.89
CA ILE A 231 0.61 12.09 9.44
C ILE A 231 0.41 10.73 8.75
N GLY A 232 1.25 9.74 9.07
CA GLY A 232 1.19 8.41 8.47
C GLY A 232 -0.11 7.68 8.78
N PHE A 233 -0.63 7.82 10.00
CA PHE A 233 -1.92 7.24 10.40
C PHE A 233 -3.07 7.89 9.63
N THR A 234 -3.12 9.23 9.56
CA THR A 234 -4.15 9.97 8.83
C THR A 234 -4.15 9.61 7.34
N ALA A 235 -2.98 9.59 6.71
CA ALA A 235 -2.81 9.15 5.33
C ALA A 235 -3.32 7.71 5.11
N SER A 236 -3.06 6.82 6.07
CA SER A 236 -3.52 5.42 6.03
C SER A 236 -5.04 5.31 6.17
N VAL A 237 -5.67 6.07 7.07
CA VAL A 237 -7.13 6.07 7.25
C VAL A 237 -7.85 6.54 5.98
N VAL A 238 -7.38 7.64 5.37
CA VAL A 238 -7.98 8.16 4.13
C VAL A 238 -7.82 7.16 2.99
N SER A 239 -6.59 6.69 2.76
CA SER A 239 -6.27 5.70 1.73
C SER A 239 -7.07 4.41 1.86
N ASP A 240 -7.20 3.91 3.08
CA ASP A 240 -7.91 2.66 3.34
C ASP A 240 -9.41 2.81 3.17
N SER A 241 -9.98 3.95 3.57
CA SER A 241 -11.41 4.23 3.38
C SER A 241 -11.78 4.29 1.90
N ILE A 242 -10.96 4.96 1.07
CA ILE A 242 -11.17 5.07 -0.38
C ILE A 242 -10.99 3.72 -1.08
N SER A 243 -9.96 2.96 -0.70
CA SER A 243 -9.61 1.71 -1.38
C SER A 243 -10.38 0.48 -0.88
N ASN A 244 -11.18 0.58 0.18
CA ASN A 244 -11.71 -0.60 0.87
C ASN A 244 -12.64 -1.45 -0.01
N SER A 245 -13.51 -0.81 -0.81
CA SER A 245 -14.44 -1.52 -1.69
C SER A 245 -13.74 -2.46 -2.68
N LEU A 246 -12.64 -1.99 -3.28
CA LEU A 246 -11.82 -2.82 -4.16
C LEU A 246 -11.13 -3.95 -3.40
N ARG A 247 -10.72 -3.73 -2.14
CA ARG A 247 -10.13 -4.77 -1.28
C ARG A 247 -11.14 -5.84 -0.88
N VAL A 248 -12.39 -5.45 -0.61
CA VAL A 248 -13.49 -6.39 -0.38
C VAL A 248 -13.71 -7.24 -1.62
N ILE A 249 -13.90 -6.62 -2.77
CA ILE A 249 -14.19 -7.33 -4.02
C ILE A 249 -13.03 -8.20 -4.49
N LYS A 250 -11.78 -7.72 -4.40
CA LYS A 250 -10.60 -8.53 -4.78
C LYS A 250 -10.48 -9.76 -3.89
N THR A 251 -10.67 -9.61 -2.59
CA THR A 251 -10.58 -10.72 -1.63
C THR A 251 -11.72 -11.71 -1.85
N TYR A 252 -12.95 -11.20 -2.04
CA TYR A 252 -14.14 -12.02 -2.30
C TYR A 252 -13.94 -12.96 -3.50
N ARG A 253 -13.41 -12.42 -4.61
CA ARG A 253 -13.12 -13.21 -5.82
C ARG A 253 -11.92 -14.12 -5.66
N GLN A 254 -10.84 -13.65 -5.03
CA GLN A 254 -9.62 -14.44 -4.85
C GLN A 254 -9.87 -15.71 -4.05
N THR A 255 -10.78 -15.66 -3.07
CA THR A 255 -10.99 -16.76 -2.12
C THR A 255 -12.31 -17.51 -2.31
N HIS A 256 -13.08 -17.14 -3.34
CA HIS A 256 -14.26 -17.91 -3.74
C HIS A 256 -13.88 -19.32 -4.16
N HIS A 257 -14.80 -20.26 -3.94
CA HIS A 257 -14.68 -21.65 -4.38
C HIS A 257 -14.71 -21.79 -5.91
N ASP A 258 -15.34 -20.83 -6.60
CA ASP A 258 -15.61 -20.86 -8.03
C ASP A 258 -15.10 -19.58 -8.71
N LYS A 259 -15.06 -19.59 -10.03
CA LYS A 259 -14.80 -18.39 -10.83
C LYS A 259 -15.99 -17.42 -10.74
N VAL A 260 -15.84 -16.37 -9.93
CA VAL A 260 -16.86 -15.31 -9.78
C VAL A 260 -16.43 -14.06 -10.56
N PRO A 261 -17.30 -13.45 -11.41
CA PRO A 261 -17.02 -12.15 -12.03
C PRO A 261 -17.21 -10.99 -11.04
N TYR A 262 -16.61 -9.83 -11.33
CA TYR A 262 -16.66 -8.64 -10.45
C TYR A 262 -18.08 -8.21 -10.09
N VAL A 263 -18.98 -8.14 -11.08
CA VAL A 263 -20.38 -7.74 -10.88
C VAL A 263 -21.10 -8.69 -9.93
N ARG A 264 -20.87 -10.00 -10.05
CA ARG A 264 -21.46 -10.99 -9.16
C ARG A 264 -20.92 -10.85 -7.73
N ALA A 265 -19.62 -10.62 -7.57
CA ALA A 265 -19.04 -10.37 -6.25
C ALA A 265 -19.67 -9.12 -5.59
N VAL A 266 -19.87 -8.03 -6.33
CA VAL A 266 -20.56 -6.83 -5.82
C VAL A 266 -22.00 -7.15 -5.42
N ARG A 267 -22.77 -7.81 -6.31
CA ARG A 267 -24.16 -8.18 -6.03
C ARG A 267 -24.30 -9.04 -4.78
N GLU A 268 -23.46 -10.06 -4.63
CA GLU A 268 -23.51 -10.96 -3.47
C GLU A 268 -23.09 -10.27 -2.16
N VAL A 269 -22.11 -9.37 -2.21
CA VAL A 269 -21.73 -8.56 -1.04
C VAL A 269 -22.87 -7.64 -0.62
N VAL A 270 -23.48 -6.93 -1.59
CA VAL A 270 -24.58 -5.99 -1.35
C VAL A 270 -25.84 -6.74 -0.89
N ALA A 271 -26.15 -7.90 -1.46
CA ALA A 271 -27.27 -8.71 -1.03
C ALA A 271 -27.12 -9.18 0.42
N LYS A 272 -25.89 -9.45 0.88
CA LYS A 272 -25.63 -9.93 2.24
C LYS A 272 -25.57 -8.81 3.28
N ASP A 273 -24.81 -7.74 3.01
CA ASP A 273 -24.46 -6.71 4.00
C ASP A 273 -24.81 -5.28 3.54
N GLY A 274 -25.61 -5.15 2.47
CA GLY A 274 -25.92 -3.86 1.85
C GLY A 274 -24.71 -3.18 1.22
N VAL A 275 -24.90 -1.94 0.74
CA VAL A 275 -23.82 -1.11 0.19
C VAL A 275 -22.73 -0.84 1.24
N ALA A 276 -23.13 -0.75 2.52
CA ALA A 276 -22.20 -0.63 3.64
C ALA A 276 -21.19 -1.80 3.70
N GLY A 277 -21.56 -3.00 3.24
CA GLY A 277 -20.66 -4.15 3.15
C GLY A 277 -19.46 -3.92 2.21
N LEU A 278 -19.64 -3.15 1.13
CA LEU A 278 -18.53 -2.83 0.22
C LEU A 278 -17.49 -1.95 0.90
N PHE A 279 -17.93 -0.94 1.65
CA PHE A 279 -17.03 0.07 2.22
C PHE A 279 -16.57 -0.25 3.65
N GLY A 280 -17.36 -1.01 4.42
CA GLY A 280 -17.15 -1.21 5.86
C GLY A 280 -16.51 -2.53 6.26
N ARG A 281 -16.66 -3.60 5.46
CA ARG A 281 -16.10 -4.93 5.80
C ARG A 281 -14.60 -4.81 6.06
N GLY A 282 -14.14 -5.29 7.21
CA GLY A 282 -12.73 -5.30 7.60
C GLY A 282 -12.07 -3.93 7.82
N LEU A 283 -12.73 -2.80 7.51
CA LEU A 283 -12.13 -1.46 7.58
C LEU A 283 -11.72 -1.10 9.02
N LYS A 284 -12.60 -1.35 10.00
CA LYS A 284 -12.28 -1.12 11.42
C LYS A 284 -11.05 -1.89 11.87
N THR A 285 -11.00 -3.19 11.54
CA THR A 285 -9.84 -4.05 11.86
C THR A 285 -8.57 -3.53 11.20
N ARG A 286 -8.67 -3.04 9.96
CA ARG A 286 -7.56 -2.46 9.22
C ARG A 286 -7.02 -1.20 9.87
N ILE A 287 -7.89 -0.26 10.25
CA ILE A 287 -7.50 0.98 10.94
C ILE A 287 -6.78 0.65 12.25
N ILE A 288 -7.33 -0.28 13.06
CA ILE A 288 -6.69 -0.75 14.29
C ILE A 288 -5.31 -1.36 13.98
N THR A 289 -5.23 -2.22 12.96
CA THR A 289 -3.97 -2.87 12.55
C THR A 289 -2.90 -1.85 12.17
N ASN A 290 -3.27 -0.80 11.43
CA ASN A 290 -2.33 0.25 11.05
C ASN A 290 -1.92 1.11 12.25
N GLY A 291 -2.83 1.38 13.19
CA GLY A 291 -2.48 2.03 14.46
C GLY A 291 -1.45 1.23 15.25
N LEU A 292 -1.69 -0.08 15.41
CA LEU A 292 -0.75 -1.01 16.05
C LEU A 292 0.60 -1.06 15.31
N GLN A 293 0.58 -1.03 13.97
CA GLN A 293 1.80 -0.96 13.17
C GLN A 293 2.61 0.31 13.46
N GLY A 294 1.95 1.47 13.56
CA GLY A 294 2.61 2.74 13.89
C GLY A 294 3.23 2.75 15.30
N LEU A 295 2.50 2.21 16.28
CA LEU A 295 3.00 2.04 17.65
C LEU A 295 4.21 1.10 17.69
N MET A 296 4.11 -0.06 17.03
CA MET A 296 5.20 -1.02 16.96
C MET A 296 6.46 -0.42 16.33
N PHE A 297 6.33 0.34 15.24
CA PHE A 297 7.47 1.03 14.63
C PHE A 297 8.11 2.02 15.62
N SER A 298 7.31 2.75 16.38
CA SER A 298 7.82 3.72 17.38
C SER A 298 8.56 3.04 18.53
N VAL A 299 8.09 1.87 18.98
CA VAL A 299 8.73 1.08 20.05
C VAL A 299 10.01 0.42 19.53
N LEU A 300 9.95 -0.26 18.38
CA LEU A 300 11.12 -0.89 17.77
C LEU A 300 12.20 0.14 17.48
N TRP A 301 11.82 1.33 16.99
CA TRP A 301 12.77 2.41 16.78
C TRP A 301 13.49 2.79 18.08
N ARG A 302 12.77 2.99 19.19
CA ARG A 302 13.40 3.31 20.48
C ARG A 302 14.34 2.21 20.98
N LEU A 303 13.96 0.94 20.81
CA LEU A 303 14.80 -0.19 21.22
C LEU A 303 16.09 -0.28 20.38
N PHE A 304 16.00 0.00 19.08
CA PHE A 304 17.16 -0.02 18.19
C PHE A 304 17.95 1.28 18.18
N GLU A 305 17.37 2.41 18.57
CA GLU A 305 18.06 3.70 18.68
C GLU A 305 19.20 3.62 19.70
N ASP A 306 18.96 2.97 20.84
CA ASP A 306 19.98 2.76 21.88
C ASP A 306 21.09 1.77 21.46
N GLU A 307 20.82 0.83 20.53
CA GLU A 307 21.83 -0.12 20.01
C GLU A 307 22.58 0.39 18.76
N LEU A 308 21.91 1.10 17.85
CA LEU A 308 22.48 1.61 16.59
C LEU A 308 23.23 2.93 16.75
N MET A 309 22.88 3.72 17.76
CA MET A 309 23.59 4.93 18.15
C MET A 309 24.00 4.80 19.61
N PRO A 310 25.08 4.05 19.92
CA PRO A 310 25.62 4.05 21.27
C PRO A 310 25.88 5.51 21.65
N ARG A 311 25.24 5.96 22.73
CA ARG A 311 25.42 7.31 23.29
C ARG A 311 26.91 7.47 23.56
N ARG A 312 27.59 8.24 22.71
CA ARG A 312 28.94 8.73 22.97
C ARG A 312 28.86 9.87 23.97
#